data_AF-A0A1V5J027-F1
#
_entry.id   AF-A0A1V5J027-F1
#
_cell.length_a   1.000
_cell.length_b   1.000
_cell.length_c   1.000
_cell.angle_alpha   90.00
_cell.angle_beta   90.00
_cell.angle_gamma   90.00
#
_symmetry.space_group_name_H-M   'P 1'
#
loop_
_entity.id
_entity.type
_entity.pdbx_description
1 polymer ?
#
loop_
_entity_poly.entity_id
_entity_poly.type
_entity_poly.pdbx_seq_one_letter_code
_entity_poly.pdbx_strand_id
1 'polypeptide(L)'
;MNQVGVIGPTNAALIERTSGLELGSLEAVARRIGFLLASKGTAMVCVPDRGVGLWALDAYFHAGVAIPVLQRNDVVPVNLVRM
;
A
#
# COMPACT_ATOMS: atom_id res chain seq x y z
N MET A 1 6.16 -7.34 -19.27
CA MET A 1 6.17 -6.82 -17.88
C MET A 1 4.86 -6.07 -17.71
N ASN A 2 3.98 -6.49 -16.79
CA ASN A 2 2.68 -5.86 -16.64
C ASN A 2 2.83 -4.59 -15.79
N GLN A 3 2.14 -3.51 -16.19
CA GLN A 3 2.09 -2.25 -15.46
C GLN A 3 0.66 -2.03 -14.95
N VAL A 4 0.53 -1.54 -13.72
CA VAL A 4 -0.76 -1.24 -13.09
C VAL A 4 -0.79 0.22 -12.67
N GLY A 5 -1.82 0.95 -13.15
CA GLY A 5 -2.10 2.31 -12.71
C GLY A 5 -2.84 2.32 -11.37
N VAL A 6 -2.37 3.12 -10.41
CA VAL A 6 -3.06 3.36 -9.14
C VAL A 6 -3.52 4.81 -9.09
N ILE A 7 -4.85 4.99 -8.99
CA ILE A 7 -5.52 6.29 -8.96
C ILE A 7 -6.46 6.30 -7.76
N GLY A 8 -6.52 7.41 -7.05
CA GLY A 8 -7.47 7.60 -5.98
C GLY A 8 -7.48 9.03 -5.47
N PRO A 9 -8.32 9.33 -4.48
CA PRO A 9 -8.50 10.69 -4.00
C PRO A 9 -7.26 11.23 -3.29
N THR A 10 -7.01 12.51 -3.56
CA THR A 10 -6.11 13.36 -2.79
C THR A 10 -6.60 13.59 -1.37
N ASN A 11 -7.91 13.85 -1.18
CA ASN A 11 -8.53 14.06 0.12
C ASN A 11 -9.37 12.83 0.50
N ALA A 12 -8.70 11.76 0.94
CA ALA A 12 -9.36 10.50 1.26
C ALA A 12 -10.36 10.65 2.42
N ALA A 13 -10.02 11.43 3.47
CA ALA A 13 -10.90 11.62 4.62
C ALA A 13 -12.24 12.30 4.25
N LEU A 14 -12.24 13.22 3.27
CA LEU A 14 -13.48 13.78 2.74
C LEU A 14 -14.32 12.70 2.06
N ILE A 15 -13.70 11.94 1.15
CA ILE A 15 -14.38 10.87 0.42
C ILE A 15 -14.95 9.83 1.38
N GLU A 16 -14.17 9.36 2.34
CA GLU A 16 -14.59 8.37 3.33
C GLU A 16 -15.82 8.84 4.09
N ARG A 17 -15.83 10.08 4.61
CA ARG A 17 -17.00 10.65 5.29
C ARG A 17 -18.22 10.75 4.37
N THR A 18 -18.05 11.22 3.14
CA THR A 18 -19.17 11.39 2.21
C THR A 18 -19.73 10.08 1.69
N SER A 19 -18.91 9.02 1.67
CA SER A 19 -19.28 7.69 1.21
C SER A 19 -19.71 6.76 2.35
N GLY A 20 -19.68 7.23 3.60
CA GLY A 20 -19.97 6.41 4.77
C GLY A 20 -18.95 5.30 5.03
N LEU A 21 -17.74 5.44 4.50
CA LEU A 21 -16.63 4.50 4.76
C LEU A 21 -15.99 4.82 6.11
N GLU A 22 -15.35 3.80 6.69
CA GLU A 22 -14.50 3.98 7.84
C GLU A 22 -13.30 4.89 7.49
N LEU A 23 -12.99 5.82 8.38
CA LEU A 23 -11.83 6.71 8.22
C LEU A 23 -10.53 5.90 8.21
N GLY A 24 -9.68 6.17 7.22
CA GLY A 24 -8.41 5.46 7.02
C GLY A 24 -8.51 4.16 6.22
N SER A 25 -9.72 3.71 5.85
CA SER A 25 -9.90 2.51 5.03
C SER A 25 -9.24 2.63 3.66
N LEU A 26 -9.30 3.80 3.02
CA LEU A 26 -8.66 4.05 1.72
C LEU A 26 -7.13 4.05 1.82
N GLU A 27 -6.57 4.55 2.94
CA GLU A 27 -5.14 4.47 3.19
C GLU A 27 -4.69 3.01 3.33
N ALA A 28 -5.41 2.22 4.15
CA ALA A 28 -5.09 0.81 4.36
C ALA A 28 -5.12 0.01 3.04
N VAL A 29 -6.12 0.26 2.20
CA VAL A 29 -6.24 -0.36 0.87
C VAL A 29 -5.10 0.09 -0.05
N ALA A 30 -4.81 1.39 -0.11
CA ALA A 30 -3.74 1.93 -0.96
C ALA A 30 -2.38 1.30 -0.61
N ARG A 31 -2.05 1.22 0.69
CA ARG A 31 -0.82 0.57 1.17
C ARG A 31 -0.78 -0.90 0.79
N ARG A 32 -1.89 -1.62 0.95
CA ARG A 32 -1.97 -3.05 0.58
C ARG A 32 -1.77 -3.27 -0.92
N ILE A 33 -2.31 -2.41 -1.78
CA ILE A 33 -2.08 -2.45 -3.23
C ILE A 33 -0.60 -2.26 -3.53
N GLY A 34 0.04 -1.23 -2.97
CA GLY A 34 1.47 -0.96 -3.14
C GLY A 34 2.33 -2.19 -2.81
N PHE A 35 2.10 -2.78 -1.63
CA PHE A 35 2.79 -4.00 -1.22
C PHE A 35 2.56 -5.19 -2.16
N LEU A 36 1.31 -5.41 -2.60
CA LEU A 36 0.97 -6.51 -3.49
C LEU A 36 1.63 -6.37 -4.87
N LEU A 37 1.70 -5.15 -5.41
CA LEU A 37 2.37 -4.91 -6.69
C LEU A 37 3.87 -5.17 -6.58
N ALA A 38 4.52 -4.69 -5.52
CA ALA A 38 5.95 -4.89 -5.28
C ALA A 38 6.29 -6.38 -5.10
N SER A 39 5.55 -7.09 -4.24
CA SER A 39 5.75 -8.53 -3.99
C SER A 39 5.54 -9.42 -5.23
N LYS A 40 4.74 -8.97 -6.19
CA LYS A 40 4.53 -9.65 -7.48
C LYS A 40 5.52 -9.22 -8.57
N GLY A 41 6.47 -8.33 -8.27
CA GLY A 41 7.38 -7.76 -9.28
C GLY A 41 6.63 -7.00 -10.38
N THR A 42 5.44 -6.48 -10.07
CA THR A 42 4.61 -5.73 -11.01
C THR A 42 4.96 -4.25 -10.93
N ALA A 43 5.13 -3.59 -12.07
CA ALA A 43 5.43 -2.17 -12.10
C ALA A 43 4.18 -1.35 -11.78
N MET A 44 4.33 -0.34 -10.94
CA MET A 44 3.25 0.58 -10.56
C MET A 44 3.42 1.92 -11.27
N VAL A 45 2.31 2.46 -11.79
CA VAL A 45 2.22 3.81 -12.36
C VAL A 45 1.29 4.64 -11.48
N CYS A 46 1.75 5.77 -10.96
CA CYS A 46 0.94 6.68 -10.15
C CYS A 46 1.45 8.11 -10.23
N VAL A 47 0.64 9.07 -9.75
CA VAL A 47 1.07 10.46 -9.50
C VAL A 47 1.21 10.64 -7.98
N PRO A 48 2.43 10.66 -7.43
CA PRO A 48 2.65 10.63 -5.99
C PRO A 48 2.68 12.05 -5.39
N ASP A 49 1.59 12.79 -5.52
CA ASP A 49 1.47 14.12 -4.90
C ASP A 49 1.06 13.99 -3.41
N ARG A 50 -0.03 13.26 -3.14
CA ARG A 50 -0.63 13.07 -1.80
C ARG A 50 -1.77 12.05 -1.84
N GLY A 51 -2.25 11.65 -0.66
CA GLY A 51 -3.38 10.72 -0.53
C GLY A 51 -3.07 9.35 -1.11
N VAL A 52 -4.04 8.75 -1.80
CA VAL A 52 -3.96 7.34 -2.27
C VAL A 52 -2.72 7.05 -3.11
N GLY A 53 -2.37 7.92 -4.06
CA GLY A 53 -1.20 7.71 -4.92
C GLY A 53 0.11 7.68 -4.13
N LEU A 54 0.25 8.58 -3.15
CA LEU A 54 1.44 8.65 -2.31
C LEU A 54 1.53 7.46 -1.35
N TRP A 55 0.43 7.06 -0.70
CA TRP A 55 0.42 5.91 0.22
C TRP A 55 0.71 4.58 -0.49
N ALA A 56 0.18 4.40 -1.71
CA ALA A 56 0.48 3.23 -2.52
C ALA A 56 1.97 3.18 -2.91
N LEU A 57 2.55 4.33 -3.32
CA LEU A 57 3.97 4.41 -3.65
C LEU A 57 4.88 4.18 -2.44
N ASP A 58 4.53 4.78 -1.31
CA ASP A 58 5.23 4.59 -0.04
C ASP A 58 5.30 3.10 0.31
N ALA A 59 4.17 2.39 0.30
CA ALA A 59 4.14 0.96 0.60
C ALA A 59 4.83 0.10 -0.48
N TYR A 60 4.76 0.49 -1.76
CA TYR A 60 5.46 -0.19 -2.85
C TYR A 60 6.97 -0.20 -2.64
N PHE A 61 7.56 0.95 -2.26
CA PHE A 61 8.99 1.04 -1.98
C PHE A 61 9.39 0.36 -0.67
N HIS A 62 8.57 0.50 0.38
CA HIS A 62 8.83 -0.16 1.66
C HIS A 62 8.63 -1.67 1.62
N ALA A 63 7.92 -2.22 0.62
CA ALA A 63 7.92 -3.67 0.41
C ALA A 63 9.32 -4.21 0.02
N GLY A 64 10.21 -3.36 -0.50
CA GLY A 64 11.63 -3.65 -0.70
C GLY A 64 12.48 -3.57 0.57
N VAL A 65 11.91 -3.05 1.67
CA VAL A 65 12.54 -2.93 3.00
C VAL A 65 11.53 -3.49 4.02
N ALA A 66 11.45 -4.81 4.15
CA ALA A 66 10.46 -5.53 4.95
C ALA A 66 9.92 -4.76 6.18
N ILE A 67 8.75 -4.13 6.04
CA ILE A 67 7.99 -3.62 7.19
C ILE A 67 7.13 -4.78 7.71
N PRO A 68 7.31 -5.21 8.97
CA PRO A 68 6.45 -6.22 9.57
C PRO A 68 5.03 -5.66 9.66
N VAL A 69 4.08 -6.34 9.01
CA VAL A 69 2.65 -6.07 9.13
C VAL A 69 2.22 -6.43 10.57
N LEU A 70 1.51 -5.51 11.22
CA LEU A 70 0.85 -5.70 12.51
C LEU A 70 0.07 -7.03 12.53
N GLN A 71 0.53 -7.98 13.33
CA GLN A 71 -0.13 -9.26 13.54
C GLN A 71 -1.40 -9.07 14.37
N ARG A 72 -2.54 -9.54 13.87
CA ARG A 72 -3.49 -10.26 14.71
C ARG A 72 -3.54 -11.72 14.27
N ASN A 73 -2.90 -12.51 15.11
CA ASN A 73 -2.88 -13.96 15.24
C ASN A 73 -2.32 -14.78 14.07
N ASP A 74 -1.27 -15.50 14.44
CA ASP A 74 -0.60 -16.60 13.77
C ASP A 74 0.24 -16.23 12.54
N VAL A 75 1.57 -16.17 12.73
CA VAL A 75 2.61 -16.77 11.86
C VAL A 75 4.01 -16.37 12.37
N VAL A 76 4.90 -17.36 12.40
CA VAL A 76 6.29 -17.31 12.85
C VAL A 76 7.17 -16.42 11.94
N PRO A 77 8.11 -15.62 12.47
CA PRO A 77 9.05 -14.86 11.64
C PRO A 77 10.07 -15.78 10.97
N VAL A 78 10.17 -15.73 9.64
CA VAL A 78 11.29 -16.33 8.89
C VAL A 78 12.40 -15.29 8.79
N ASN A 79 13.45 -15.47 9.59
CA ASN A 79 14.71 -14.77 9.42
C ASN A 79 15.38 -15.26 8.13
N LEU A 80 15.70 -14.34 7.21
CA LEU A 80 16.66 -14.60 6.14
C LEU A 80 17.89 -13.72 6.34
N VAL A 81 18.86 -14.29 7.05
CA VAL A 81 20.27 -13.90 6.95
C VAL A 81 20.75 -14.24 5.54
N ARG A 82 21.30 -13.26 4.83
CA ARG A 82 22.63 -13.27 4.16
C ARG A 82 22.65 -12.28 2.98
N MET A 83 23.47 -11.24 3.11
CA MET A 83 24.73 -11.08 2.37
C MET A 83 25.73 -10.35 3.25
#